data_AF-A0A9P7TYF7-F1
#
_entry.id   AF-A0A9P7TYF7-F1
#
_cell.length_a   1.000
_cell.length_b   1.000
_cell.length_c   1.000
_cell.angle_alpha   90.00
_cell.angle_beta   90.00
_cell.angle_gamma   90.00
#
_symmetry.space_group_name_H-M   'P 1'
#
loop_
_entity.id
_entity.type
_entity.pdbx_description
1 polymer ?
#
loop_
_entity_poly.entity_id
_entity_poly.type
_entity_poly.pdbx_seq_one_letter_code
_entity_poly.pdbx_strand_id
1 'polypeptide(L)'
;MSRQIEQALLSLMPTYGSDLPPSLVELAGSLLAQSRHRASTLKADEEIARQYACAHIACERLKTSLDLPPIAPRPPIPPRIYNRLYTHLDAILPNASTTLRSSRVRIPSRRIRENADTTPTKSQARAVPSRGTPTKEMSLAKFRTPSRAASALKARRLDVQGSRHSRVHPWIQPVIRHMCAESGQKKLAPTIFAGIEYTLVPDGRPAEDAWLVDHVTDLVAALYFFVMMRMRSITSGGAEINRESYVPLRKEILTLLTQAGQQVAVPAFEEDDAFWAGWRSIQSRDFDAAVAKVNENKWLSGDWYDGIVDVLCSTDKDDVDMLELGQEERQTSLPTRRADAMLQEQNDYLSETRRADFAAWRDEMLGKIARAVPNQSVVKVDA
;
A
#
# COMPACT_ATOMS: atom_id res chain seq x y z
N MET A 1 19.04 -29.30 9.28
CA MET A 1 18.44 -27.95 9.11
C MET A 1 19.23 -26.86 9.84
N SER A 2 20.21 -27.17 10.72
CA SER A 2 20.93 -26.16 11.53
C SER A 2 22.11 -25.48 10.81
N ARG A 3 22.82 -26.17 9.90
CA ARG A 3 24.03 -25.63 9.23
C ARG A 3 23.81 -24.29 8.51
N GLN A 4 22.65 -24.10 7.86
CA GLN A 4 22.32 -22.84 7.16
C GLN A 4 22.03 -21.69 8.13
N ILE A 5 21.50 -22.00 9.32
CA ILE A 5 21.24 -21.03 10.37
C ILE A 5 22.55 -20.64 11.04
N GLU A 6 23.42 -21.61 11.31
CA GLU A 6 24.77 -21.39 11.85
C GLU A 6 25.60 -20.50 10.91
N GLN A 7 25.56 -20.74 9.59
CA GLN A 7 26.19 -19.88 8.59
C GLN A 7 25.63 -18.45 8.60
N ALA A 8 24.32 -18.28 8.77
CA ALA A 8 23.69 -16.97 8.87
C ALA A 8 24.10 -16.23 10.16
N LEU A 9 24.20 -16.94 11.28
CA LEU A 9 24.66 -16.40 12.56
C LEU A 9 26.14 -15.97 12.50
N LEU A 10 26.99 -16.77 11.86
CA LEU A 10 28.40 -16.43 11.61
C LEU A 10 28.56 -15.18 10.71
N SER A 11 27.67 -15.02 9.72
CA SER A 11 27.65 -13.82 8.86
C SER A 11 27.24 -12.56 9.63
N LEU A 12 26.28 -12.68 10.56
CA LEU A 12 25.81 -11.59 11.42
C LEU A 12 26.83 -11.20 12.50
N MET A 13 27.59 -12.17 13.03
CA MET A 13 28.57 -11.98 14.09
C MET A 13 29.91 -12.63 13.74
N PRO A 14 30.69 -12.08 12.80
CA PRO A 14 31.99 -12.63 12.44
C PRO A 14 32.99 -12.68 13.62
N THR A 15 32.75 -11.87 14.65
CA THR A 15 33.59 -11.74 15.84
C THR A 15 33.46 -12.90 16.84
N TYR A 16 32.37 -13.68 16.80
CA TYR A 16 32.12 -14.76 17.75
C TYR A 16 32.80 -16.11 17.43
N GLY A 17 33.56 -16.19 16.32
CA GLY A 17 34.30 -17.41 15.95
C GLY A 17 33.40 -18.63 15.72
N SER A 18 34.00 -19.84 15.72
CA SER A 18 33.30 -21.12 15.54
C SER A 18 32.45 -21.57 16.73
N ASP A 19 32.55 -20.87 17.87
CA ASP A 19 32.01 -21.32 19.15
C ASP A 19 30.69 -20.58 19.45
N LEU A 20 29.65 -20.90 18.68
CA LEU A 20 28.33 -20.31 18.86
C LEU A 20 27.64 -20.88 20.11
N PRO A 21 27.02 -20.03 20.96
CA PRO A 21 26.22 -20.50 22.08
C PRO A 21 25.09 -21.42 21.61
N PRO A 22 24.94 -22.63 22.18
CA PRO A 22 23.90 -23.58 21.75
C PRO A 22 22.49 -23.03 21.95
N SER A 23 22.30 -22.18 22.97
CA SER A 23 21.03 -21.48 23.23
C SER A 23 20.61 -20.53 22.10
N LEU A 24 21.57 -19.90 21.43
CA LEU A 24 21.31 -19.01 20.29
C LEU A 24 20.87 -19.80 19.05
N VAL A 25 21.55 -20.91 18.78
CA VAL A 25 21.23 -21.81 17.66
C VAL A 25 19.86 -22.46 17.86
N GLU A 26 19.55 -22.90 19.08
CA GLU A 26 18.26 -23.49 19.42
C GLU A 26 17.11 -22.48 19.30
N LEU A 27 17.30 -21.25 19.77
CA LEU A 27 16.31 -20.18 19.64
C LEU A 27 16.07 -19.84 18.16
N ALA A 28 17.14 -19.61 17.38
CA ALA A 28 17.03 -19.32 15.95
C ALA A 28 16.34 -20.46 15.18
N GLY A 29 16.65 -21.72 15.53
CA GLY A 29 15.99 -22.90 14.97
C GLY A 29 14.50 -22.96 15.31
N SER A 30 14.13 -22.66 16.55
CA SER A 30 12.73 -22.59 16.99
C SER A 30 11.96 -21.49 16.26
N LEU A 31 12.54 -20.29 16.12
CA LEU A 31 11.94 -19.19 15.37
C LEU A 31 11.78 -19.53 13.88
N LEU A 32 12.74 -20.21 13.27
CA LEU A 32 12.61 -20.65 11.88
C LEU A 32 11.46 -21.64 11.70
N ALA A 33 11.34 -22.63 12.58
CA ALA A 33 10.22 -23.57 12.54
C ALA A 33 8.86 -22.85 12.70
N GLN A 34 8.78 -21.92 13.64
CA GLN A 34 7.57 -21.12 13.85
C GLN A 34 7.25 -20.18 12.69
N SER A 35 8.28 -19.61 12.04
CA SER A 35 8.09 -18.74 10.87
C SER A 35 7.49 -19.50 9.70
N ARG A 36 7.86 -20.76 9.49
CA ARG A 36 7.29 -21.61 8.43
C ARG A 36 5.82 -21.92 8.66
N HIS A 37 5.40 -22.06 9.93
CA HIS A 37 4.00 -22.34 10.27
C HIS A 37 3.12 -21.09 10.26
N ARG A 38 3.63 -19.94 10.72
CA ARG A 38 2.86 -18.71 10.87
C ARG A 38 2.96 -17.75 9.68
N ALA A 39 4.03 -17.83 8.90
CA ALA A 39 4.31 -17.01 7.73
C ALA A 39 4.65 -17.90 6.52
N SER A 40 3.74 -18.83 6.21
CA SER A 40 3.89 -19.78 5.08
C SER A 40 3.71 -19.11 3.70
N THR A 41 3.13 -17.91 3.64
CA THR A 41 2.83 -17.18 2.40
C THR A 41 3.82 -16.04 2.12
N LEU A 42 5.12 -16.28 2.29
CA LEU A 42 6.17 -15.32 1.95
C LEU A 42 6.52 -15.39 0.46
N LYS A 43 6.95 -14.27 -0.12
CA LYS A 43 7.40 -14.23 -1.52
C LYS A 43 8.73 -14.98 -1.68
N ALA A 44 9.03 -15.48 -2.88
CA ALA A 44 10.29 -16.19 -3.14
C ALA A 44 11.54 -15.37 -2.76
N ASP A 45 11.53 -14.06 -3.01
CA ASP A 45 12.63 -13.17 -2.61
C ASP A 45 12.76 -13.01 -1.09
N GLU A 46 11.64 -13.04 -0.37
CA GLU A 46 11.60 -12.97 1.09
C GLU A 46 11.97 -14.32 1.73
N GLU A 47 11.67 -15.42 1.06
CA GLU A 47 12.01 -16.79 1.47
C GLU A 47 13.52 -16.99 1.60
N ILE A 48 14.30 -16.42 0.67
CA ILE A 48 15.77 -16.51 0.64
C ILE A 48 16.39 -15.88 1.90
N ALA A 49 15.77 -14.83 2.44
CA ALA A 49 16.26 -14.11 3.62
C ALA A 49 15.64 -14.58 4.94
N ARG A 50 14.72 -15.55 4.92
CA ARG A 50 13.99 -16.01 6.12
C ARG A 50 14.93 -16.52 7.21
N GLN A 51 15.90 -17.35 6.86
CA GLN A 51 16.89 -17.89 7.82
C GLN A 51 17.72 -16.77 8.45
N TYR A 52 18.16 -15.82 7.63
CA TYR A 52 18.95 -14.68 8.07
C TYR A 52 18.14 -13.73 8.97
N ALA A 53 16.86 -13.49 8.67
CA ALA A 53 15.97 -12.70 9.50
C ALA A 53 15.69 -13.37 10.86
N CYS A 54 15.42 -14.67 10.90
CA CYS A 54 15.23 -15.41 12.15
C CYS A 54 16.49 -15.42 13.02
N ALA A 55 17.67 -15.54 12.40
CA ALA A 55 18.96 -15.44 13.09
C ALA A 55 19.18 -14.03 13.68
N HIS A 56 18.85 -12.98 12.93
CA HIS A 56 18.96 -11.59 13.40
C HIS A 56 18.00 -11.30 14.57
N ILE A 57 16.74 -11.74 14.49
CA ILE A 57 15.76 -11.61 15.58
C ILE A 57 16.24 -12.37 16.83
N ALA A 58 16.83 -13.56 16.66
CA ALA A 58 17.40 -14.31 17.77
C ALA A 58 18.54 -13.56 18.47
N CYS A 59 19.42 -12.92 17.69
CA CYS A 59 20.52 -12.12 18.23
C CYS A 59 20.01 -10.86 18.95
N GLU A 60 19.02 -10.14 18.41
CA GLU A 60 18.42 -8.98 19.08
C GLU A 60 17.71 -9.37 20.40
N ARG A 61 17.04 -10.53 20.45
CA ARG A 61 16.37 -11.01 21.66
C ARG A 61 17.34 -11.45 22.77
N LEU A 62 18.50 -11.98 22.41
CA LEU A 62 19.53 -12.44 23.36
C LEU A 62 20.66 -11.43 23.56
N LYS A 63 20.59 -10.27 22.91
CA LYS A 63 21.60 -9.20 22.96
C LYS A 63 21.97 -8.78 24.37
N THR A 64 20.98 -8.63 25.25
CA THR A 64 21.15 -8.24 26.66
C THR A 64 21.46 -9.42 27.58
N SER A 65 21.22 -10.65 27.14
CA SER A 65 21.44 -11.86 27.95
C SER A 65 22.81 -12.48 27.69
N LEU A 66 23.40 -12.23 26.53
CA LEU A 66 24.68 -12.79 26.08
C LEU A 66 25.74 -11.71 25.76
N ASP A 67 25.48 -10.43 26.09
CA ASP A 67 26.34 -9.27 25.83
C ASP A 67 26.96 -9.26 24.42
N LEU A 68 26.11 -9.41 23.41
CA LEU A 68 26.53 -9.53 22.01
C LEU A 68 26.96 -8.14 21.46
N PRO A 69 28.09 -8.05 20.70
CA PRO A 69 28.59 -6.81 20.12
C PRO A 69 27.63 -6.27 19.04
N PRO A 70 27.77 -5.00 18.66
CA PRO A 70 26.89 -4.35 17.69
C PRO A 70 26.84 -5.11 16.36
N ILE A 71 25.64 -5.56 15.99
CA ILE A 71 25.36 -6.35 14.79
C ILE A 71 25.23 -5.39 13.60
N ALA A 72 26.03 -5.60 12.56
CA ALA A 72 25.90 -4.87 11.29
C ALA A 72 25.21 -5.78 10.25
N PRO A 73 23.89 -5.67 10.04
CA PRO A 73 23.21 -6.58 9.13
C PRO A 73 23.62 -6.30 7.67
N ARG A 74 24.17 -7.32 7.01
CA ARG A 74 24.36 -7.38 5.54
C ARG A 74 23.40 -8.42 4.95
N PRO A 75 22.11 -8.10 4.81
CA PRO A 75 21.14 -9.05 4.31
C PRO A 75 21.44 -9.44 2.85
N PRO A 76 21.08 -10.67 2.43
CA PRO A 76 21.25 -11.13 1.05
C PRO A 76 20.28 -10.48 0.05
N ILE A 77 19.39 -9.62 0.52
CA ILE A 77 18.32 -8.97 -0.24
C ILE A 77 18.35 -7.45 -0.05
N PRO A 78 17.76 -6.68 -0.96
CA PRO A 78 17.68 -5.22 -0.83
C PRO A 78 17.10 -4.79 0.52
N PRO A 79 17.62 -3.70 1.13
CA PRO A 79 17.30 -3.31 2.51
C PRO A 79 15.81 -3.03 2.72
N ARG A 80 15.09 -2.54 1.69
CA ARG A 80 13.65 -2.28 1.75
C ARG A 80 12.83 -3.55 1.98
N ILE A 81 13.18 -4.63 1.28
CA ILE A 81 12.48 -5.92 1.37
C ILE A 81 12.87 -6.59 2.70
N TYR A 82 14.14 -6.48 3.09
CA TYR A 82 14.62 -7.01 4.36
C TYR A 82 13.91 -6.39 5.56
N ASN A 83 13.79 -5.07 5.61
CA ASN A 83 13.15 -4.38 6.73
C ASN A 83 11.67 -4.80 6.86
N ARG A 84 10.95 -4.90 5.74
CA ARG A 84 9.56 -5.40 5.73
C ARG A 84 9.47 -6.83 6.27
N LEU A 85 10.33 -7.72 5.80
CA LEU A 85 10.37 -9.12 6.24
C LEU A 85 10.69 -9.23 7.73
N TYR A 86 11.68 -8.47 8.20
CA TYR A 86 12.11 -8.43 9.59
C TYR A 86 10.96 -7.98 10.51
N THR A 87 10.32 -6.85 10.19
CA THR A 87 9.17 -6.34 10.96
C THR A 87 8.01 -7.33 10.97
N HIS A 88 7.70 -7.96 9.83
CA HIS A 88 6.64 -8.94 9.73
C HIS A 88 6.91 -10.18 10.57
N LEU A 89 8.13 -10.72 10.52
CA LEU A 89 8.52 -11.89 11.31
C LEU A 89 8.60 -11.59 12.80
N ASP A 90 9.13 -10.43 13.20
CA ASP A 90 9.20 -10.06 14.62
C ASP A 90 7.81 -9.88 15.26
N ALA A 91 6.85 -9.32 14.51
CA ALA A 91 5.47 -9.19 14.98
C ALA A 91 4.74 -10.54 15.16
N ILE A 92 5.04 -11.53 14.31
CA ILE A 92 4.33 -12.82 14.27
C ILE A 92 4.95 -13.86 15.21
N LEU A 93 6.26 -13.76 15.45
CA LEU A 93 7.00 -14.69 16.27
C LEU A 93 6.89 -14.32 17.76
N PRO A 94 6.42 -15.22 18.63
CA PRO A 94 6.19 -14.94 20.04
C PRO A 94 7.49 -14.53 20.75
N ASN A 95 7.44 -13.43 21.49
CA ASN A 95 8.53 -13.00 22.38
C ASN A 95 8.49 -13.81 23.68
N ALA A 96 9.50 -14.65 23.91
CA ALA A 96 9.60 -15.43 25.14
C ALA A 96 9.71 -14.56 26.42
N SER A 97 10.10 -13.28 26.28
CA SER A 97 10.27 -12.32 27.37
C SER A 97 9.00 -11.53 27.73
N THR A 98 7.89 -11.64 26.98
CA THR A 98 6.67 -10.82 27.19
C THR A 98 5.42 -11.62 27.57
N THR A 99 5.56 -12.85 28.07
CA THR A 99 4.42 -13.59 28.63
C THR A 99 4.15 -13.20 30.09
N LEU A 100 3.80 -11.94 30.32
CA LEU A 100 3.08 -11.51 31.51
C LEU A 100 2.05 -10.45 31.10
N ARG A 101 0.95 -10.91 30.47
CA ARG A 101 -0.43 -10.48 30.75
C ARG A 101 -1.40 -11.09 29.73
N SER A 102 -2.51 -11.60 30.27
CA SER A 102 -3.76 -11.92 29.58
C SER A 102 -3.87 -13.26 28.83
N SER A 103 -4.11 -14.35 29.58
CA SER A 103 -5.37 -15.09 29.49
C SER A 103 -5.41 -16.14 30.60
N ARG A 104 -6.13 -15.84 31.70
CA ARG A 104 -6.58 -16.87 32.64
C ARG A 104 -7.61 -17.74 31.93
N VAL A 105 -7.21 -18.93 31.52
CA VAL A 105 -8.12 -20.09 31.45
C VAL A 105 -7.53 -21.13 32.39
N ARG A 106 -8.09 -21.19 33.61
CA ARG A 106 -7.76 -22.21 34.60
C ARG A 106 -8.18 -23.58 34.06
N ILE A 107 -7.21 -24.47 33.89
CA ILE A 107 -7.42 -25.92 33.89
C ILE A 107 -7.16 -26.37 35.33
N PRO A 108 -8.06 -27.13 36.01
CA PRO A 108 -7.71 -27.77 37.27
C PRO A 108 -7.08 -29.14 36.99
N SER A 109 -5.80 -29.29 37.34
CA SER A 109 -5.10 -30.57 37.40
C SER A 109 -5.49 -31.35 38.66
N ARG A 110 -5.74 -32.65 38.49
CA ARG A 110 -5.83 -33.69 39.53
C ARG A 110 -4.64 -33.69 40.49
N ARG A 111 -4.93 -33.83 41.79
CA ARG A 111 -4.24 -34.62 42.85
C ARG A 111 -5.05 -34.39 44.16
N ILE A 112 -5.85 -35.35 44.65
CA ILE A 112 -5.54 -36.55 45.45
C ILE A 112 -5.28 -36.24 46.94
N ARG A 113 -6.09 -36.92 47.81
CA ARG A 113 -6.08 -37.08 49.29
C ARG A 113 -6.69 -35.94 50.13
N GLU A 114 -7.49 -36.14 51.19
CA GLU A 114 -7.89 -37.33 51.97
C GLU A 114 -9.16 -37.01 52.82
N ASN A 115 -10.05 -38.00 52.95
CA ASN A 115 -11.04 -38.35 54.01
C ASN A 115 -11.69 -37.29 54.93
N ALA A 116 -13.04 -37.29 55.01
CA ALA A 116 -13.81 -37.94 56.10
C ALA A 116 -15.34 -37.67 55.99
N ASP A 117 -16.10 -38.76 56.05
CA ASP A 117 -17.43 -38.97 56.69
C ASP A 117 -18.64 -38.09 56.36
N THR A 118 -19.62 -38.68 55.65
CA THR A 118 -20.93 -39.15 56.20
C THR A 118 -21.94 -39.44 55.07
N THR A 119 -22.48 -40.67 55.07
CA THR A 119 -23.55 -41.22 54.19
C THR A 119 -24.95 -40.97 54.79
N PRO A 120 -26.06 -41.44 54.17
CA PRO A 120 -26.51 -41.42 52.76
C PRO A 120 -27.99 -40.92 52.65
N THR A 121 -28.56 -40.76 51.44
CA THR A 121 -29.94 -41.22 51.06
C THR A 121 -30.44 -40.66 49.71
N LYS A 122 -30.95 -41.59 48.88
CA LYS A 122 -31.94 -41.52 47.77
C LYS A 122 -31.67 -40.76 46.45
N SER A 123 -31.38 -41.58 45.43
CA SER A 123 -32.08 -41.71 44.13
C SER A 123 -32.51 -40.47 43.35
N GLN A 124 -31.86 -40.22 42.20
CA GLN A 124 -32.51 -40.00 40.89
C GLN A 124 -31.48 -40.04 39.75
N ALA A 125 -31.76 -40.85 38.72
CA ALA A 125 -30.96 -40.96 37.51
C ALA A 125 -31.08 -39.68 36.67
N ARG A 126 -29.96 -39.02 36.36
CA ARG A 126 -29.91 -37.87 35.44
C ARG A 126 -29.00 -38.18 34.25
N ALA A 127 -29.61 -38.13 33.08
CA ALA A 127 -29.03 -38.45 31.78
C ALA A 127 -27.84 -37.56 31.40
N VAL A 128 -26.89 -38.17 30.69
CA VAL A 128 -25.72 -37.54 30.07
C VAL A 128 -26.20 -36.60 28.94
N PRO A 129 -25.75 -35.34 28.86
CA PRO A 129 -26.14 -34.48 27.75
C PRO A 129 -25.44 -34.93 26.46
N SER A 130 -26.25 -35.37 25.50
CA SER A 130 -25.85 -35.65 24.12
C SER A 130 -25.22 -34.40 23.51
N ARG A 131 -23.95 -34.52 23.08
CA ARG A 131 -23.29 -33.54 22.22
C ARG A 131 -23.99 -33.53 20.86
N GLY A 132 -24.90 -32.57 20.67
CA GLY A 132 -25.45 -32.27 19.35
C GLY A 132 -24.33 -31.82 18.42
N THR A 133 -24.14 -32.55 17.32
CA THR A 133 -23.29 -32.13 16.20
C THR A 133 -23.85 -30.84 15.59
N PRO A 134 -23.04 -29.80 15.35
CA PRO A 134 -23.52 -28.57 14.73
C PRO A 134 -24.09 -28.89 13.35
N THR A 135 -25.30 -28.38 13.08
CA THR A 135 -25.99 -28.60 11.81
C THR A 135 -25.21 -28.00 10.64
N LYS A 136 -25.37 -28.63 9.47
CA LYS A 136 -24.69 -28.28 8.20
C LYS A 136 -24.79 -26.79 7.86
N GLU A 137 -25.88 -26.13 8.25
CA GLU A 137 -26.11 -24.71 8.01
C GLU A 137 -25.21 -23.77 8.84
N MET A 138 -24.94 -24.08 10.11
CA MET A 138 -24.01 -23.30 10.94
C MET A 138 -22.56 -23.44 10.50
N SER A 139 -22.22 -24.57 9.86
CA SER A 139 -20.88 -24.82 9.32
C SER A 139 -20.65 -24.05 8.01
N LEU A 140 -21.71 -23.88 7.19
CA LEU A 140 -21.65 -23.20 5.90
C LEU A 140 -21.86 -21.67 5.99
N ALA A 141 -22.37 -21.15 7.11
CA ALA A 141 -22.52 -19.71 7.34
C ALA A 141 -21.20 -18.93 7.24
N LYS A 142 -20.06 -19.58 7.52
CA LYS A 142 -18.72 -18.97 7.41
C LYS A 142 -18.22 -18.83 5.97
N PHE A 143 -18.87 -19.49 5.02
CA PHE A 143 -18.50 -19.49 3.59
C PHE A 143 -19.52 -18.75 2.70
N ARG A 144 -20.58 -18.18 3.28
CA ARG A 144 -21.53 -17.34 2.57
C ARG A 144 -21.11 -15.88 2.68
N THR A 145 -20.77 -15.26 1.57
CA THR A 145 -20.61 -13.79 1.47
C THR A 145 -21.96 -13.11 1.72
N PRO A 146 -22.06 -12.10 2.58
CA PRO A 146 -23.33 -11.42 2.80
C PRO A 146 -23.76 -10.70 1.52
N SER A 147 -24.93 -11.09 1.03
CA SER A 147 -25.62 -10.41 -0.06
C SER A 147 -25.88 -8.96 0.31
N ARG A 148 -25.61 -8.09 -0.67
CA ARG A 148 -25.83 -6.65 -0.79
C ARG A 148 -27.12 -6.14 -0.13
N ALA A 149 -27.06 -5.87 1.18
CA ALA A 149 -27.83 -4.86 1.91
C ALA A 149 -27.30 -4.85 3.35
N ALA A 150 -26.81 -3.70 3.82
CA ALA A 150 -26.18 -3.48 5.15
C ALA A 150 -24.68 -3.78 5.30
N SER A 151 -23.83 -3.09 4.52
CA SER A 151 -22.47 -2.77 4.99
C SER A 151 -21.91 -1.53 4.27
N ALA A 152 -22.44 -0.36 4.60
CA ALA A 152 -21.89 0.94 4.18
C ALA A 152 -20.88 1.52 5.20
N LEU A 153 -20.44 0.73 6.19
CA LEU A 153 -19.52 1.18 7.24
C LEU A 153 -18.45 0.12 7.50
N LYS A 154 -17.57 -0.10 6.53
CA LYS A 154 -16.22 -0.64 6.74
C LYS A 154 -15.40 -0.40 5.47
N ALA A 155 -15.12 0.87 5.22
CA ALA A 155 -14.05 1.25 4.31
C ALA A 155 -12.75 0.62 4.83
N ARG A 156 -12.28 -0.37 4.08
CA ARG A 156 -10.88 -0.76 3.84
C ARG A 156 -9.87 0.07 4.65
N ARG A 157 -9.43 -0.47 5.80
CA ARG A 157 -8.22 -0.01 6.48
C ARG A 157 -7.02 -0.35 5.60
N LEU A 158 -6.71 0.54 4.66
CA LEU A 158 -5.35 0.72 4.19
C LEU A 158 -4.57 1.32 5.36
N ASP A 159 -3.73 0.47 5.94
CA ASP A 159 -2.52 0.78 6.70
C ASP A 159 -2.20 2.27 6.93
N VAL A 160 -2.81 2.86 7.97
CA VAL A 160 -2.42 4.17 8.55
C VAL A 160 -1.59 3.91 9.80
N GLN A 161 -0.45 3.26 9.67
CA GLN A 161 0.55 3.19 10.75
C GLN A 161 1.94 3.70 10.34
N GLY A 162 2.12 4.13 9.09
CA GLY A 162 3.32 4.85 8.63
C GLY A 162 3.22 6.39 8.66
N SER A 163 2.02 6.97 8.83
CA SER A 163 1.80 8.43 8.73
C SER A 163 1.59 9.08 10.10
N ARG A 164 2.56 8.95 11.02
CA ARG A 164 2.52 9.71 12.29
C ARG A 164 3.05 11.14 12.17
N HIS A 165 3.40 11.59 10.97
CA HIS A 165 3.59 13.00 10.65
C HIS A 165 3.11 13.27 9.22
N SER A 166 1.80 13.41 9.03
CA SER A 166 1.33 14.22 7.90
C SER A 166 1.96 15.59 8.09
N ARG A 167 2.89 15.99 7.21
CA ARG A 167 3.57 17.30 7.27
C ARG A 167 2.62 18.44 6.90
N VAL A 168 1.43 18.09 6.43
CA VAL A 168 0.30 18.98 6.15
C VAL A 168 -0.80 18.78 7.19
N HIS A 169 -1.61 19.82 7.42
CA HIS A 169 -2.66 19.81 8.44
C HIS A 169 -3.65 18.63 8.28
N PRO A 170 -4.09 17.99 9.39
CA PRO A 170 -4.95 16.80 9.37
C PRO A 170 -6.27 16.98 8.62
N TRP A 171 -6.84 18.19 8.66
CA TRP A 171 -8.11 18.52 8.02
C TRP A 171 -8.03 18.62 6.48
N ILE A 172 -6.83 18.85 5.91
CA ILE A 172 -6.67 19.15 4.47
C ILE A 172 -7.18 18.00 3.59
N GLN A 173 -6.74 16.77 3.86
CA GLN A 173 -7.11 15.62 3.04
C GLN A 173 -8.61 15.28 3.12
N PRO A 174 -9.25 15.24 4.30
CA PRO A 174 -10.70 15.10 4.42
C PRO A 174 -11.49 16.19 3.69
N VAL A 175 -11.07 17.46 3.80
CA VAL A 175 -11.75 18.59 3.16
C VAL A 175 -11.66 18.50 1.64
N ILE A 176 -10.48 18.26 1.06
CA ILE A 176 -10.33 18.09 -0.40
C ILE A 176 -11.21 16.95 -0.91
N ARG A 177 -11.24 15.82 -0.20
CA ARG A 177 -12.08 14.68 -0.57
C ARG A 177 -13.57 15.04 -0.56
N HIS A 178 -14.02 15.79 0.43
CA HIS A 178 -15.40 16.28 0.49
C HIS A 178 -15.70 17.21 -0.68
N MET A 179 -14.87 18.24 -0.92
CA MET A 179 -15.05 19.18 -2.04
C MET A 179 -15.07 18.47 -3.41
N CYS A 180 -14.16 17.51 -3.62
CA CYS A 180 -14.11 16.72 -4.85
C CYS A 180 -15.28 15.74 -4.98
N ALA A 181 -15.86 15.27 -3.87
CA ALA A 181 -17.04 14.42 -3.90
C ALA A 181 -18.30 15.20 -4.26
N GLU A 182 -18.49 16.39 -3.68
CA GLU A 182 -19.63 17.28 -3.95
C GLU A 182 -19.61 17.84 -5.38
N SER A 183 -18.43 18.18 -5.90
CA SER A 183 -18.25 18.62 -7.29
C SER A 183 -18.29 17.48 -8.32
N GLY A 184 -18.42 16.22 -7.89
CA GLY A 184 -18.41 15.04 -8.77
C GLY A 184 -17.02 14.64 -9.30
N GLN A 185 -15.95 15.30 -8.88
CA GLN A 185 -14.59 15.15 -9.41
C GLN A 185 -13.65 14.41 -8.45
N LYS A 186 -14.08 13.25 -7.94
CA LYS A 186 -13.35 12.46 -6.93
C LYS A 186 -11.92 12.08 -7.35
N LYS A 187 -11.68 11.94 -8.66
CA LYS A 187 -10.38 11.53 -9.23
C LYS A 187 -9.31 12.62 -9.11
N LEU A 188 -9.68 13.90 -8.96
CA LEU A 188 -8.74 15.01 -8.82
C LEU A 188 -8.24 15.22 -7.38
N ALA A 189 -8.89 14.61 -6.39
CA ALA A 189 -8.53 14.78 -4.98
C ALA A 189 -7.04 14.45 -4.68
N PRO A 190 -6.44 13.37 -5.22
CA PRO A 190 -5.02 13.10 -5.02
C PRO A 190 -4.11 14.17 -5.65
N THR A 191 -4.47 14.70 -6.82
CA THR A 191 -3.68 15.72 -7.51
C THR A 191 -3.71 17.06 -6.80
N ILE A 192 -4.89 17.48 -6.32
CA ILE A 192 -5.04 18.69 -5.50
C ILE A 192 -4.24 18.56 -4.21
N PHE A 193 -4.29 17.39 -3.56
CA PHE A 193 -3.51 17.12 -2.37
C PHE A 193 -2.00 17.18 -2.64
N ALA A 194 -1.53 16.61 -3.75
CA ALA A 194 -0.13 16.69 -4.17
C ALA A 194 0.34 18.14 -4.38
N GLY A 195 -0.51 19.01 -4.96
CA GLY A 195 -0.21 20.43 -5.09
C GLY A 195 -0.12 21.18 -3.76
N ILE A 196 -0.95 20.80 -2.79
CA ILE A 196 -0.90 21.36 -1.43
C ILE A 196 0.34 20.87 -0.68
N GLU A 197 0.71 19.59 -0.82
CA GLU A 197 1.97 19.09 -0.26
C GLU A 197 3.20 19.75 -0.91
N TYR A 198 3.19 19.95 -2.22
CA TYR A 198 4.26 20.62 -2.96
C TYR A 198 4.48 22.07 -2.49
N THR A 199 3.40 22.78 -2.16
CA THR A 199 3.46 24.18 -1.72
C THR A 199 3.77 24.34 -0.24
N LEU A 200 3.14 23.54 0.63
CA LEU A 200 3.36 23.63 2.08
C LEU A 200 4.63 22.93 2.55
N VAL A 201 5.11 21.94 1.80
CA VAL A 201 6.21 21.06 2.21
C VAL A 201 7.18 20.80 1.06
N PRO A 202 7.80 21.85 0.47
CA PRO A 202 8.81 21.66 -0.58
C PRO A 202 9.97 20.80 -0.06
N ASP A 203 10.39 19.81 -0.84
CA ASP A 203 11.47 18.86 -0.51
C ASP A 203 11.31 18.14 0.84
N GLY A 204 10.08 18.10 1.37
CA GLY A 204 9.80 17.46 2.63
C GLY A 204 10.13 18.30 3.88
N ARG A 205 10.37 19.60 3.73
CA ARG A 205 10.49 20.55 4.85
C ARG A 205 9.28 21.48 4.87
N PRO A 206 8.72 21.80 6.05
CA PRO A 206 7.63 22.78 6.11
C PRO A 206 8.12 24.12 5.53
N ALA A 207 7.29 24.74 4.70
CA ALA A 207 7.61 26.02 4.12
C ALA A 207 7.84 27.07 5.22
N GLU A 208 8.91 27.85 5.10
CA GLU A 208 9.29 28.88 6.08
C GLU A 208 8.47 30.18 5.93
N ASP A 209 7.64 30.28 4.88
CA ASP A 209 6.83 31.45 4.61
C ASP A 209 5.72 31.62 5.66
N ALA A 210 5.85 32.64 6.49
CA ALA A 210 4.86 33.01 7.51
C ALA A 210 3.44 33.16 6.91
N TRP A 211 3.34 33.68 5.69
CA TRP A 211 2.05 33.81 5.01
C TRP A 211 1.41 32.46 4.69
N LEU A 212 2.18 31.43 4.33
CA LEU A 212 1.61 30.10 4.03
C LEU A 212 1.00 29.47 5.27
N VAL A 213 1.69 29.60 6.41
CA VAL A 213 1.24 29.09 7.72
C VAL A 213 -0.04 29.78 8.16
N ASP A 214 -0.12 31.10 7.99
CA ASP A 214 -1.34 31.85 8.32
C ASP A 214 -2.44 31.61 7.29
N HIS A 215 -2.10 31.37 6.01
CA HIS A 215 -3.04 31.32 4.89
C HIS A 215 -3.36 29.95 4.26
N VAL A 216 -3.23 28.88 5.03
CA VAL A 216 -3.43 27.50 4.54
C VAL A 216 -4.81 27.28 3.89
N THR A 217 -5.90 27.77 4.48
CA THR A 217 -7.24 27.55 3.89
C THR A 217 -7.44 28.31 2.58
N ASP A 218 -6.90 29.54 2.45
CA ASP A 218 -7.00 30.30 1.19
C ASP A 218 -6.18 29.60 0.10
N LEU A 219 -5.03 29.04 0.46
CA LEU A 219 -4.20 28.27 -0.47
C LEU A 219 -4.93 27.03 -0.98
N VAL A 220 -5.59 26.27 -0.11
CA VAL A 220 -6.41 25.12 -0.52
C VAL A 220 -7.50 25.55 -1.50
N ALA A 221 -8.17 26.67 -1.23
CA ALA A 221 -9.20 27.22 -2.11
C ALA A 221 -8.63 27.64 -3.48
N ALA A 222 -7.50 28.34 -3.49
CA ALA A 222 -6.84 28.83 -4.69
C ALA A 222 -6.30 27.68 -5.55
N LEU A 223 -5.64 26.68 -4.95
CA LEU A 223 -5.14 25.51 -5.68
C LEU A 223 -6.29 24.67 -6.24
N TYR A 224 -7.37 24.47 -5.47
CA TYR A 224 -8.57 23.84 -5.98
C TYR A 224 -9.12 24.60 -7.20
N PHE A 225 -9.21 25.92 -7.12
CA PHE A 225 -9.65 26.77 -8.24
C PHE A 225 -8.82 26.56 -9.52
N PHE A 226 -7.49 26.58 -9.43
CA PHE A 226 -6.63 26.36 -10.61
C PHE A 226 -6.76 24.96 -11.20
N VAL A 227 -6.99 23.94 -10.37
CA VAL A 227 -7.24 22.58 -10.84
C VAL A 227 -8.58 22.48 -11.56
N MET A 228 -9.64 23.08 -11.01
CA MET A 228 -10.96 23.13 -11.66
C MET A 228 -10.92 23.90 -12.98
N MET A 229 -10.18 25.02 -13.02
CA MET A 229 -9.95 25.79 -14.23
C MET A 229 -9.22 24.97 -15.30
N ARG A 230 -8.14 24.27 -14.92
CA ARG A 230 -7.39 23.41 -15.84
C ARG A 230 -8.23 22.27 -16.36
N MET A 231 -9.03 21.63 -15.49
CA MET A 231 -9.96 20.58 -15.88
C MET A 231 -11.00 21.08 -16.89
N ARG A 232 -11.63 22.23 -16.63
CA ARG A 232 -12.58 22.85 -17.57
C ARG A 232 -11.92 23.18 -18.91
N SER A 233 -10.70 23.72 -18.91
CA SER A 233 -9.96 24.01 -20.14
C SER A 233 -9.68 22.75 -20.97
N ILE A 234 -9.30 21.65 -20.32
CA ILE A 234 -9.00 20.37 -20.99
C ILE A 234 -10.30 19.76 -21.56
N THR A 235 -11.35 19.65 -20.73
CA THR A 235 -12.63 19.05 -21.14
C THR A 235 -13.36 19.87 -22.21
N SER A 236 -13.22 21.20 -22.20
CA SER A 236 -13.80 22.09 -23.22
C SER A 236 -12.93 22.26 -24.47
N GLY A 237 -11.87 21.47 -24.66
CA GLY A 237 -11.08 21.46 -25.89
C GLY A 237 -10.19 22.69 -26.08
N GLY A 238 -9.69 23.29 -24.99
CA GLY A 238 -8.74 24.41 -25.05
C GLY A 238 -9.38 25.79 -25.18
N ALA A 239 -10.69 25.94 -24.95
CA ALA A 239 -11.31 27.26 -24.84
C ALA A 239 -10.63 28.07 -23.72
N GLU A 240 -10.21 29.30 -24.06
CA GLU A 240 -9.65 30.22 -23.07
C GLU A 240 -10.64 30.42 -21.92
N ILE A 241 -10.13 30.34 -20.70
CA ILE A 241 -10.96 30.40 -19.51
C ILE A 241 -11.46 31.83 -19.34
N ASN A 242 -12.70 32.07 -19.73
CA ASN A 242 -13.31 33.40 -19.66
C ASN A 242 -13.34 33.92 -18.22
N ARG A 243 -12.96 35.19 -18.04
CA ARG A 243 -13.06 35.94 -16.78
C ARG A 243 -14.47 35.92 -16.17
N GLU A 244 -15.49 35.72 -17.00
CA GLU A 244 -16.89 35.55 -16.60
C GLU A 244 -17.13 34.29 -15.76
N SER A 245 -16.32 33.24 -15.94
CA SER A 245 -16.43 31.99 -15.18
C SER A 245 -15.76 32.04 -13.79
N TYR A 246 -14.93 33.06 -13.54
CA TYR A 246 -14.20 33.23 -12.29
C TYR A 246 -15.13 33.46 -11.09
N VAL A 247 -16.03 34.44 -11.21
CA VAL A 247 -16.94 34.86 -10.12
C VAL A 247 -17.89 33.73 -9.67
N PRO A 248 -18.58 33.00 -10.57
CA PRO A 248 -19.44 31.89 -10.15
C PRO A 248 -18.63 30.75 -9.53
N LEU A 249 -17.48 30.39 -10.10
CA LEU A 249 -16.63 29.33 -9.56
C LEU A 249 -16.08 29.69 -8.17
N ARG A 250 -15.67 30.94 -7.96
CA ARG A 250 -15.26 31.41 -6.63
C ARG A 250 -16.38 31.26 -5.61
N LYS A 251 -17.62 31.67 -5.95
CA LYS A 251 -18.77 31.52 -5.05
C LYS A 251 -19.01 30.04 -4.72
N GLU A 252 -18.97 29.18 -5.72
CA GLU A 252 -19.10 27.72 -5.56
C GLU A 252 -18.04 27.17 -4.59
N ILE A 253 -16.77 27.51 -4.78
CA ILE A 253 -15.66 27.05 -3.93
C ILE A 253 -15.83 27.52 -2.48
N LEU A 254 -16.22 28.78 -2.27
CA LEU A 254 -16.47 29.30 -0.92
C LEU A 254 -17.64 28.58 -0.23
N THR A 255 -18.69 28.24 -0.98
CA THR A 255 -19.81 27.44 -0.44
C THR A 255 -19.37 26.03 -0.08
N LEU A 256 -18.58 25.37 -0.93
CA LEU A 256 -18.04 24.03 -0.68
C LEU A 256 -17.12 23.99 0.54
N LEU A 257 -16.26 25.00 0.72
CA LEU A 257 -15.39 25.09 1.89
C LEU A 257 -16.17 25.34 3.18
N THR A 258 -17.20 26.16 3.12
CA THR A 258 -18.09 26.40 4.27
C THR A 258 -18.83 25.12 4.67
N GLN A 259 -19.30 24.35 3.69
CA GLN A 259 -19.92 23.03 3.92
C GLN A 259 -18.91 22.02 4.47
N ALA A 260 -17.69 21.99 3.93
CA ALA A 260 -16.63 21.11 4.40
C ALA A 260 -16.31 21.33 5.88
N GLY A 261 -16.21 22.58 6.32
CA GLY A 261 -15.97 22.92 7.73
C GLY A 261 -17.09 22.47 8.69
N GLN A 262 -18.30 22.21 8.17
CA GLN A 262 -19.46 21.79 8.98
C GLN A 262 -19.73 20.28 8.89
N GLN A 263 -19.43 19.66 7.75
CA GLN A 263 -19.83 18.28 7.44
C GLN A 263 -18.69 17.26 7.54
N VAL A 264 -17.43 17.71 7.52
CA VAL A 264 -16.29 16.81 7.71
C VAL A 264 -16.25 16.35 9.16
N ALA A 265 -16.45 15.05 9.36
CA ALA A 265 -16.39 14.43 10.68
C ALA A 265 -14.96 14.39 11.21
N VAL A 266 -14.76 14.90 12.42
CA VAL A 266 -13.49 14.78 13.14
C VAL A 266 -13.32 13.31 13.59
N PRO A 267 -12.15 12.68 13.35
CA PRO A 267 -11.89 11.34 13.85
C PRO A 267 -11.99 11.30 15.38
N ALA A 268 -12.68 10.29 15.94
CA ALA A 268 -12.98 10.18 17.38
C ALA A 268 -11.76 10.10 18.33
N PHE A 269 -10.54 10.13 17.79
CA PHE A 269 -9.27 10.05 18.52
C PHE A 269 -8.45 11.34 18.44
N GLU A 270 -8.94 12.37 17.76
CA GLU A 270 -8.30 13.68 17.65
C GLU A 270 -9.13 14.72 18.40
N GLU A 271 -8.45 15.64 19.09
CA GLU A 271 -9.12 16.80 19.69
C GLU A 271 -9.59 17.73 18.56
N ASP A 272 -10.86 18.16 18.59
CA ASP A 272 -11.45 19.00 17.53
C ASP A 272 -10.59 20.24 17.24
N ASP A 273 -10.05 20.88 18.27
CA ASP A 273 -9.18 22.07 18.15
C ASP A 273 -7.84 21.76 17.48
N ALA A 274 -7.27 20.57 17.70
CA ALA A 274 -6.02 20.15 17.07
C ALA A 274 -6.25 19.70 15.61
N PHE A 275 -7.39 19.06 15.33
CA PHE A 275 -7.74 18.63 13.99
C PHE A 275 -7.94 19.81 13.05
N TRP A 276 -8.61 20.87 13.51
CA TRP A 276 -8.89 22.10 12.74
C TRP A 276 -7.81 23.19 12.91
N ALA A 277 -6.63 22.87 13.44
CA ALA A 277 -5.53 23.83 13.58
C ALA A 277 -5.22 24.51 12.24
N GLY A 278 -5.12 25.84 12.22
CA GLY A 278 -4.89 26.64 11.01
C GLY A 278 -6.10 26.81 10.09
N TRP A 279 -7.27 26.27 10.46
CA TRP A 279 -8.51 26.51 9.72
C TRP A 279 -9.05 27.91 9.99
N ARG A 280 -9.43 28.63 8.92
CA ARG A 280 -10.19 29.88 9.01
C ARG A 280 -11.32 29.92 7.99
N SER A 281 -12.33 30.74 8.28
CA SER A 281 -13.32 31.14 7.29
C SER A 281 -12.70 32.11 6.29
N ILE A 282 -12.94 31.86 5.00
CA ILE A 282 -12.33 32.59 3.90
C ILE A 282 -13.31 33.63 3.37
N GLN A 283 -12.86 34.87 3.15
CA GLN A 283 -13.63 35.88 2.44
C GLN A 283 -13.22 35.95 0.95
N SER A 284 -14.07 36.55 0.12
CA SER A 284 -13.77 36.72 -1.32
C SER A 284 -12.46 37.46 -1.59
N ARG A 285 -12.09 38.41 -0.72
CA ARG A 285 -10.83 39.17 -0.81
C ARG A 285 -9.61 38.28 -0.55
N ASP A 286 -9.68 37.43 0.47
CA ASP A 286 -8.59 36.55 0.87
C ASP A 286 -8.33 35.48 -0.19
N PHE A 287 -9.41 34.97 -0.80
CA PHE A 287 -9.34 34.09 -1.97
C PHE A 287 -8.63 34.77 -3.14
N ASP A 288 -9.02 35.99 -3.52
CA ASP A 288 -8.41 36.70 -4.65
C ASP A 288 -6.92 36.99 -4.39
N ALA A 289 -6.56 37.32 -3.14
CA ALA A 289 -5.18 37.52 -2.72
C ALA A 289 -4.35 36.22 -2.82
N ALA A 290 -4.93 35.08 -2.41
CA ALA A 290 -4.25 33.79 -2.53
C ALA A 290 -4.07 33.35 -3.99
N VAL A 291 -5.06 33.58 -4.85
CA VAL A 291 -4.95 33.31 -6.29
C VAL A 291 -3.83 34.14 -6.92
N ALA A 292 -3.71 35.43 -6.59
CA ALA A 292 -2.61 36.27 -7.05
C ALA A 292 -1.25 35.71 -6.59
N LYS A 293 -1.15 35.32 -5.32
CA LYS A 293 0.10 34.81 -4.73
C LYS A 293 0.56 33.48 -5.34
N VAL A 294 -0.37 32.57 -5.65
CA VAL A 294 -0.06 31.31 -6.34
C VAL A 294 0.54 31.58 -7.73
N ASN A 295 0.02 32.58 -8.45
CA ASN A 295 0.55 32.97 -9.76
C ASN A 295 1.93 33.63 -9.64
N GLU A 296 2.14 34.51 -8.65
CA GLU A 296 3.42 35.19 -8.40
C GLU A 296 4.55 34.20 -8.08
N ASN A 297 4.26 33.21 -7.23
CA ASN A 297 5.24 32.24 -6.76
C ASN A 297 5.47 31.07 -7.73
N LYS A 298 4.78 31.06 -8.88
CA LYS A 298 4.87 30.02 -9.92
C LYS A 298 4.65 28.60 -9.38
N TRP A 299 3.85 28.42 -8.33
CA TRP A 299 3.61 27.09 -7.74
C TRP A 299 2.91 26.09 -8.68
N LEU A 300 2.29 26.61 -9.73
CA LEU A 300 1.67 25.82 -10.79
C LEU A 300 2.68 25.25 -11.80
N SER A 301 3.96 25.62 -11.73
CA SER A 301 4.99 25.08 -12.64
C SER A 301 5.52 23.71 -12.23
N GLY A 302 4.94 23.06 -11.22
CA GLY A 302 5.35 21.74 -10.76
C GLY A 302 4.69 20.62 -11.56
N ASP A 303 5.36 19.47 -11.66
CA ASP A 303 4.89 18.27 -12.38
C ASP A 303 3.49 17.81 -11.93
N TRP A 304 3.11 18.09 -10.68
CA TRP A 304 1.78 17.77 -10.14
C TRP A 304 0.65 18.47 -10.91
N TYR A 305 0.89 19.70 -11.39
CA TYR A 305 -0.11 20.48 -12.12
C TYR A 305 -0.17 20.02 -13.57
N ASP A 306 0.97 19.67 -14.17
CA ASP A 306 1.02 19.16 -15.54
C ASP A 306 0.40 17.76 -15.70
N GLY A 307 0.60 16.91 -14.69
CA GLY A 307 -0.02 15.58 -14.62
C GLY A 307 -1.55 15.58 -14.50
N ILE A 308 -2.22 16.73 -14.34
CA ILE A 308 -3.69 16.82 -14.37
C ILE A 308 -4.23 16.34 -15.72
N VAL A 309 -3.51 16.60 -16.82
CA VAL A 309 -3.89 16.15 -18.16
C VAL A 309 -3.94 14.62 -18.19
N ASP A 310 -2.90 13.95 -17.68
CA ASP A 310 -2.80 12.50 -17.68
C ASP A 310 -3.89 11.85 -16.81
N VAL A 311 -4.20 12.45 -15.66
CA VAL A 311 -5.27 11.98 -14.76
C VAL A 311 -6.63 12.05 -15.44
N LEU A 312 -6.89 13.10 -16.23
CA LEU A 312 -8.14 13.26 -16.99
C LEU A 312 -8.17 12.39 -18.25
N CYS A 313 -7.09 12.31 -19.03
CA CYS A 313 -7.06 11.45 -20.22
C CYS A 313 -7.15 9.95 -19.89
N SER A 314 -6.70 9.54 -18.69
CA SER A 314 -6.90 8.18 -18.22
C SER A 314 -8.37 7.86 -17.93
N THR A 315 -9.23 8.87 -17.72
CA THR A 315 -10.66 8.62 -17.46
C THR A 315 -11.43 8.27 -18.72
N ASP A 316 -11.10 8.89 -19.86
CA ASP A 316 -11.80 8.62 -21.12
C ASP A 316 -11.56 7.19 -21.60
N LYS A 317 -10.37 6.61 -21.33
CA LYS A 317 -10.08 5.23 -21.72
C LYS A 317 -10.86 4.20 -20.90
N ASP A 318 -10.98 4.41 -19.59
CA ASP A 318 -11.71 3.50 -18.70
C ASP A 318 -13.24 3.54 -18.92
N ASP A 319 -13.80 4.70 -19.31
CA ASP A 319 -15.24 4.86 -19.55
C ASP A 319 -15.66 4.41 -20.98
N VAL A 320 -14.78 4.50 -21.97
CA VAL A 320 -15.05 4.00 -23.34
C VAL A 320 -15.02 2.47 -23.40
N ASP A 321 -14.11 1.83 -22.66
CA ASP A 321 -14.08 0.35 -22.52
C ASP A 321 -15.36 -0.22 -21.85
N MET A 322 -16.11 0.61 -21.12
CA MET A 322 -17.37 0.22 -20.46
C MET A 322 -18.62 0.45 -21.33
N LEU A 323 -18.55 1.34 -22.33
CA LEU A 323 -19.69 1.68 -23.21
C LEU A 323 -19.70 0.87 -24.51
N GLU A 324 -18.59 0.25 -24.90
CA GLU A 324 -18.50 -0.61 -26.10
C GLU A 324 -19.02 -2.05 -25.89
N LEU A 325 -19.44 -2.40 -24.66
CA LEU A 325 -20.00 -3.73 -24.32
C LEU A 325 -21.54 -3.83 -24.46
N GLY A 326 -22.17 -2.89 -25.18
CA GLY A 326 -23.64 -2.76 -25.25
C GLY A 326 -24.32 -3.23 -26.54
N GLN A 327 -23.60 -3.44 -27.64
CA GLN A 327 -24.22 -3.83 -28.91
C GLN A 327 -23.31 -4.80 -29.66
N GLU A 328 -23.59 -6.10 -29.50
CA GLU A 328 -23.72 -7.09 -30.58
C GLU A 328 -23.78 -8.51 -29.97
N GLU A 329 -24.99 -8.96 -29.67
CA GLU A 329 -25.25 -10.40 -29.57
C GLU A 329 -25.21 -11.01 -30.98
N ARG A 330 -24.04 -11.54 -31.37
CA ARG A 330 -23.96 -12.64 -32.35
C ARG A 330 -22.89 -13.65 -31.94
N GLN A 331 -23.38 -14.67 -31.26
CA GLN A 331 -22.85 -16.04 -31.17
C GLN A 331 -21.47 -16.28 -31.82
N THR A 332 -20.41 -16.07 -31.05
CA THR A 332 -19.23 -16.95 -31.13
C THR A 332 -18.83 -17.28 -29.70
N SER A 333 -19.01 -18.54 -29.32
CA SER A 333 -18.55 -19.07 -28.05
C SER A 333 -17.02 -19.01 -27.99
N LEU A 334 -16.46 -17.95 -27.43
CA LEU A 334 -15.05 -17.92 -27.06
C LEU A 334 -14.85 -18.73 -25.77
N PRO A 335 -13.83 -19.61 -25.71
CA PRO A 335 -13.61 -20.49 -24.59
C PRO A 335 -13.21 -19.68 -23.36
N THR A 336 -13.80 -20.05 -22.23
CA THR A 336 -13.52 -19.59 -20.87
C THR A 336 -12.05 -19.22 -20.68
N ARG A 337 -11.75 -17.92 -20.63
CA ARG A 337 -10.41 -17.40 -20.28
C ARG A 337 -10.05 -17.91 -18.88
N ARG A 338 -9.18 -18.92 -18.84
CA ARG A 338 -8.55 -19.44 -17.62
C ARG A 338 -7.64 -18.35 -17.07
N ALA A 339 -7.63 -18.22 -15.74
CA ALA A 339 -6.95 -17.18 -14.97
C ALA A 339 -5.39 -17.26 -14.99
N ASP A 340 -4.79 -17.97 -15.93
CA ASP A 340 -3.32 -18.19 -16.02
C ASP A 340 -2.67 -17.54 -17.27
N ALA A 341 -3.38 -16.72 -18.02
CA ALA A 341 -2.83 -16.02 -19.18
C ALA A 341 -2.18 -14.66 -18.86
N MET A 342 -1.50 -14.51 -17.71
CA MET A 342 -0.56 -13.38 -17.50
C MET A 342 0.79 -13.67 -18.15
N LEU A 343 0.77 -14.12 -19.42
CA LEU A 343 1.96 -14.08 -20.26
C LEU A 343 2.14 -12.61 -20.65
N GLN A 344 3.03 -11.92 -19.94
CA GLN A 344 3.39 -10.53 -20.23
C GLN A 344 3.73 -10.41 -21.72
N GLU A 345 3.09 -9.50 -22.46
CA GLU A 345 3.40 -9.23 -23.88
C GLU A 345 4.90 -8.97 -24.12
N GLN A 346 5.61 -8.52 -23.07
CA GLN A 346 7.05 -8.31 -23.06
C GLN A 346 7.88 -9.61 -23.15
N ASN A 347 7.30 -10.77 -22.84
CA ASN A 347 7.96 -12.07 -22.85
C ASN A 347 7.41 -13.03 -23.92
N ASP A 348 6.48 -12.58 -24.75
CA ASP A 348 5.98 -13.37 -25.87
C ASP A 348 6.90 -13.21 -27.08
N TYR A 349 7.93 -14.05 -27.14
CA TYR A 349 8.87 -14.14 -28.28
C TYR A 349 8.47 -15.25 -29.27
N LEU A 350 7.39 -15.99 -29.00
CA LEU A 350 7.03 -17.21 -29.71
C LEU A 350 5.67 -17.13 -30.42
N SER A 351 4.92 -16.03 -30.32
CA SER A 351 3.74 -15.81 -31.16
C SER A 351 4.07 -15.76 -32.66
N GLU A 352 3.08 -16.11 -33.48
CA GLU A 352 3.21 -16.11 -34.95
C GLU A 352 3.55 -14.73 -35.51
N THR A 353 2.99 -13.67 -34.91
CA THR A 353 3.29 -12.27 -35.26
C THR A 353 4.76 -11.93 -35.01
N ARG A 354 5.29 -12.24 -33.82
CA ARG A 354 6.70 -12.01 -33.48
C ARG A 354 7.67 -12.84 -34.31
N ARG A 355 7.29 -14.08 -34.68
CA ARG A 355 8.07 -14.90 -35.61
C ARG A 355 8.10 -14.31 -37.01
N ALA A 356 7.01 -13.72 -37.48
CA ALA A 356 6.96 -13.03 -38.77
C ALA A 356 7.85 -11.77 -38.76
N ASP A 357 7.77 -10.95 -37.71
CA ASP A 357 8.63 -9.79 -37.52
C ASP A 357 10.11 -10.17 -37.48
N PHE A 358 10.45 -11.25 -36.76
CA PHE A 358 11.81 -11.78 -36.70
C PHE A 358 12.29 -12.30 -38.07
N ALA A 359 11.43 -12.97 -38.84
CA ALA A 359 11.79 -13.43 -40.18
C ALA A 359 12.09 -12.26 -41.12
N ALA A 360 11.26 -11.21 -41.09
CA ALA A 360 11.48 -10.00 -41.86
C ALA A 360 12.79 -9.30 -41.46
N TRP A 361 13.04 -9.14 -40.16
CA TRP A 361 14.28 -8.57 -39.64
C TRP A 361 15.51 -9.40 -40.02
N ARG A 362 15.43 -10.73 -39.92
CA ARG A 362 16.51 -11.65 -40.29
C ARG A 362 16.87 -11.49 -41.76
N ASP A 363 15.88 -11.45 -42.64
CA ASP A 363 16.10 -11.36 -44.08
C ASP A 363 16.69 -9.98 -44.45
N GLU A 364 16.28 -8.90 -43.76
CA GLU A 364 16.90 -7.59 -43.88
C GLU A 364 18.38 -7.61 -43.45
N MET A 365 18.69 -8.24 -42.32
CA MET A 365 20.08 -8.34 -41.83
C MET A 365 20.96 -9.18 -42.74
N LEU A 366 20.47 -10.31 -43.25
CA LEU A 366 21.19 -11.13 -44.22
C LEU A 366 21.43 -10.35 -45.53
N GLY A 367 20.47 -9.54 -45.97
CA GLY A 367 20.66 -8.63 -47.10
C GLY A 367 21.75 -7.58 -46.85
N LYS A 368 21.82 -7.00 -45.64
CA LYS A 368 22.88 -6.07 -45.25
C LYS A 368 24.25 -6.76 -45.21
N ILE A 369 24.32 -7.98 -44.69
CA ILE A 369 25.57 -8.78 -44.65
C ILE A 369 26.01 -9.12 -46.08
N ALA A 370 25.11 -9.57 -46.96
CA ALA A 370 25.45 -9.88 -48.35
C ALA A 370 25.98 -8.66 -49.12
N ARG A 371 25.48 -7.45 -48.83
CA ARG A 371 25.99 -6.19 -49.39
C ARG A 371 27.33 -5.77 -48.78
N ALA A 372 27.57 -6.13 -47.51
CA ALA A 372 28.78 -5.79 -46.78
C ALA A 372 29.93 -6.79 -46.98
N VAL A 373 29.68 -7.96 -47.58
CA VAL A 373 30.71 -8.91 -48.00
C VAL A 373 31.08 -8.64 -49.46
N PRO A 374 32.14 -7.85 -49.75
CA PRO A 374 32.70 -7.80 -51.09
C PRO A 374 33.23 -9.18 -51.45
N ASN A 375 32.97 -9.62 -52.68
CA ASN A 375 33.52 -10.84 -53.27
C ASN A 375 35.02 -10.92 -52.93
N GLN A 376 35.40 -11.79 -51.98
CA GLN A 376 36.77 -12.26 -51.86
C GLN A 376 37.05 -13.04 -53.14
N SER A 377 37.55 -12.32 -54.15
CA SER A 377 38.22 -12.89 -55.29
C SER A 377 39.26 -13.86 -54.77
N VAL A 378 39.04 -15.13 -55.08
CA VAL A 378 40.01 -16.22 -54.94
C VAL A 378 41.33 -15.73 -55.51
N VAL A 379 42.28 -15.41 -54.61
CA VAL A 379 43.67 -15.16 -55.00
C VAL A 379 44.23 -16.52 -55.40
N LYS A 380 44.39 -16.73 -56.71
CA LYS A 380 45.26 -17.79 -57.25
C LYS A 380 46.66 -17.58 -56.67
N VAL A 381 47.12 -18.56 -55.92
CA VAL A 381 48.53 -18.67 -55.51
C VAL A 381 49.24 -19.39 -56.65
N ASP A 382 49.91 -18.63 -57.51
CA ASP A 382 50.99 -19.14 -58.36
C ASP A 382 52.30 -19.01 -57.58
N ALA A 383 52.84 -20.15 -57.13
CA ALA A 383 54.26 -20.42 -56.90
C ALA A 383 54.47 -21.91 -56.66
#